data_AF-A0A1V6KF57-F1
#
_entry.id   AF-A0A1V6KF57-F1
#
_cell.length_a   1.000
_cell.length_b   1.000
_cell.length_c   1.000
_cell.angle_alpha   90.00
_cell.angle_beta   90.00
_cell.angle_gamma   90.00
#
_symmetry.space_group_name_H-M   'P 1'
#
loop_
_entity.id
_entity.type
_entity.pdbx_description
1 polymer ?
#
loop_
_entity_poly.entity_id
_entity_poly.type
_entity_poly.pdbx_seq_one_letter_code
_entity_poly.pdbx_strand_id
1 'polypeptide(L)'
;MPSGLLSRIQKISQQGSDALISSQVSTDFPGCILARFVGAVTEANLDAVAQSFDSILSEGIRYLVVDFSTIEDIGPAGMGLMLALRQKLRDRQGDLVLCGMRPRMERMERILGLEGYFTTATDAKSALTGLKFALNGIYPLSVQCPACNSLIDIEKPGRGRCQTCEAVITAFPDGTITLG
;
A
#
# COMPACT_ATOMS: atom_id res chain seq x y z
N MET A 1 23.76 31.32 14.15
CA MET A 1 24.06 30.23 13.18
C MET A 1 23.86 28.91 13.89
N PRO A 2 23.12 27.95 13.31
CA PRO A 2 22.65 26.75 14.01
C PRO A 2 23.63 25.58 13.89
N SER A 3 23.47 24.56 14.74
CA SER A 3 23.48 23.11 14.40
C SER A 3 23.63 22.25 15.66
N GLY A 4 22.90 21.13 15.75
CA GLY A 4 23.02 20.22 16.89
C GLY A 4 21.79 19.35 17.20
N LEU A 5 20.95 19.04 16.19
CA LEU A 5 19.87 18.06 16.34
C LEU A 5 20.48 16.66 16.49
N LEU A 6 20.66 16.22 17.74
CA LEU A 6 21.08 14.85 18.04
C LEU A 6 19.92 13.89 17.75
N SER A 7 19.95 13.31 16.56
CA SER A 7 19.11 12.18 16.18
C SER A 7 19.34 11.02 17.15
N ARG A 8 18.28 10.61 17.87
CA ARG A 8 18.32 9.40 18.71
C ARG A 8 18.37 8.16 17.82
N ILE A 9 19.56 7.63 17.61
CA ILE A 9 19.78 6.29 17.06
C ILE A 9 20.16 5.38 18.23
N GLN A 10 19.20 4.57 18.70
CA GLN A 10 19.50 3.43 19.58
C GLN A 10 19.77 2.19 18.71
N LYS A 11 20.93 1.58 18.89
CA LYS A 11 21.31 0.26 18.32
C LYS A 11 21.47 -0.74 19.45
N ILE A 12 20.80 -1.90 19.36
CA ILE A 12 21.05 -3.13 20.12
C ILE A 12 20.97 -4.32 19.11
N SER A 13 21.39 -5.53 19.50
CA SER A 13 21.91 -6.63 18.65
C SER A 13 21.55 -8.01 19.26
N GLN A 14 21.35 -9.13 18.55
CA GLN A 14 21.44 -9.48 17.10
C GLN A 14 20.40 -10.57 16.71
N GLN A 15 20.36 -10.90 15.40
CA GLN A 15 19.83 -12.12 14.73
C GLN A 15 18.40 -12.02 14.20
N GLY A 16 18.30 -12.08 12.86
CA GLY A 16 17.34 -11.28 12.11
C GLY A 16 17.88 -9.85 11.96
N SER A 17 17.81 -9.26 10.77
CA SER A 17 17.90 -7.81 10.64
C SER A 17 16.58 -7.24 11.17
N ASP A 18 16.60 -6.70 12.38
CA ASP A 18 15.39 -6.09 12.97
C ASP A 18 14.77 -5.10 12.00
N ALA A 19 13.44 -5.15 11.87
CA ALA A 19 12.69 -4.32 10.95
C ALA A 19 12.90 -2.82 11.25
N LEU A 20 13.78 -2.19 10.49
CA LEU A 20 13.98 -0.74 10.53
C LEU A 20 12.88 -0.07 9.73
N ILE A 21 12.02 0.66 10.43
CA ILE A 21 10.93 1.43 9.85
C ILE A 21 11.41 2.88 9.68
N SER A 22 11.45 3.33 8.44
CA SER A 22 11.56 4.74 8.10
C SER A 22 10.21 5.25 7.60
N SER A 23 9.80 6.45 8.03
CA SER A 23 8.50 7.02 7.70
C SER A 23 8.60 8.49 7.35
N GLN A 24 7.83 8.92 6.36
CA GLN A 24 7.76 10.31 5.93
C GLN A 24 6.32 10.66 5.56
N VAL A 25 5.88 11.87 5.91
CA VAL A 25 4.58 12.41 5.47
C VAL A 25 4.66 12.65 3.96
N SER A 26 3.63 12.23 3.22
CA SER A 26 3.57 12.44 1.78
C SER A 26 3.35 13.92 1.45
N THR A 27 4.26 14.49 0.67
CA THR A 27 4.09 15.84 0.08
C THR A 27 2.95 15.88 -0.94
N ASP A 28 2.70 14.74 -1.58
CA ASP A 28 1.78 14.62 -2.71
C ASP A 28 0.35 14.31 -2.27
N PHE A 29 0.15 13.88 -1.02
CA PHE A 29 -1.14 13.46 -0.48
C PHE A 29 -1.24 13.79 1.02
N PRO A 30 -1.89 14.90 1.41
CA PRO A 30 -2.06 15.30 2.80
C PRO A 30 -2.76 14.22 3.64
N GLY A 31 -2.29 13.99 4.85
CA GLY A 31 -2.83 12.95 5.75
C GLY A 31 -2.44 11.52 5.39
N CYS A 32 -1.49 11.34 4.45
CA CYS A 32 -0.85 10.05 4.16
C CYS A 32 0.59 10.02 4.70
N ILE A 33 0.98 8.89 5.27
CA ILE A 33 2.38 8.55 5.53
C ILE A 33 2.84 7.47 4.56
N LEU A 34 4.07 7.59 4.09
CA LEU A 34 4.81 6.52 3.40
C LEU A 34 5.80 5.91 4.40
N ALA A 35 5.58 4.65 4.77
CA ALA A 35 6.48 3.86 5.59
C ALA A 35 7.26 2.87 4.72
N ARG A 36 8.58 2.75 4.93
CA ARG A 36 9.44 1.75 4.29
C ARG A 36 10.12 0.90 5.34
N PHE A 37 10.11 -0.41 5.12
CA PHE A 37 10.75 -1.42 5.92
C PHE A 37 12.10 -1.84 5.34
N VAL A 38 13.08 -2.05 6.21
CA VAL A 38 14.33 -2.76 5.86
C VAL A 38 14.54 -3.86 6.90
N GLY A 39 14.83 -5.08 6.44
CA GLY A 39 15.01 -6.25 7.31
C GLY A 39 13.78 -7.15 7.37
N ALA A 40 13.57 -7.84 8.49
CA ALA A 40 12.54 -8.86 8.66
C ALA A 40 11.59 -8.59 9.84
N VAL A 41 10.29 -8.85 9.62
CA VAL A 41 9.26 -8.83 10.66
C VAL A 41 9.03 -10.25 11.17
N THR A 42 9.33 -10.48 12.44
CA THR A 42 9.30 -11.78 13.11
C THR A 42 8.45 -11.70 14.39
N GLU A 43 8.11 -12.83 14.99
CA GLU A 43 7.39 -12.85 16.28
C GLU A 43 8.17 -12.13 17.39
N ALA A 44 9.51 -12.17 17.36
CA ALA A 44 10.36 -11.55 18.37
C ALA A 44 10.39 -10.02 18.33
N ASN A 45 10.09 -9.40 17.18
CA ASN A 45 10.08 -7.94 17.01
C ASN A 45 8.69 -7.35 16.64
N LEU A 46 7.65 -8.18 16.59
CA LEU A 46 6.31 -7.78 16.18
C LEU A 46 5.73 -6.64 17.03
N ASP A 47 5.87 -6.69 18.34
CA ASP A 47 5.38 -5.65 19.26
C ASP A 47 6.11 -4.32 19.05
N ALA A 48 7.42 -4.35 18.79
CA ALA A 48 8.20 -3.16 18.50
C ALA A 48 7.81 -2.54 17.14
N VAL A 49 7.52 -3.37 16.13
CA VAL A 49 7.00 -2.95 14.83
C VAL A 49 5.61 -2.31 14.99
N ALA A 50 4.72 -2.92 15.79
CA ALA A 50 3.38 -2.39 16.07
C ALA A 50 3.43 -1.04 16.79
N GLN A 51 4.23 -0.92 17.86
CA GLN A 51 4.45 0.33 18.59
C GLN A 51 5.06 1.43 17.70
N SER A 52 5.93 1.05 16.76
CA SER A 52 6.49 1.99 15.79
C SER A 52 5.40 2.58 14.89
N PHE A 53 4.48 1.75 14.36
CA PHE A 53 3.34 2.27 13.60
C PHE A 53 2.42 3.15 14.44
N ASP A 54 2.13 2.77 15.68
CA ASP A 54 1.27 3.56 16.56
C ASP A 54 1.89 4.93 16.87
N SER A 55 3.22 5.01 16.95
CA SER A 55 3.97 6.27 17.08
C SER A 55 3.96 7.11 15.80
N ILE A 56 3.86 6.47 14.62
CA ILE A 56 3.80 7.11 13.30
C ILE A 56 2.38 7.62 13.00
N LEU A 57 1.34 6.89 13.41
CA LEU A 57 -0.07 7.16 13.09
C LEU A 57 -0.74 8.18 14.03
N SER A 58 -0.19 9.39 14.04
CA SER A 58 -0.71 10.54 14.80
C SER A 58 -2.14 10.93 14.41
N GLU A 59 -2.74 11.85 15.17
CA GLU A 59 -3.95 12.55 14.74
C GLU A 59 -3.77 13.21 13.36
N GLY A 60 -4.84 13.23 12.58
CA GLY A 60 -4.84 13.72 11.18
C GLY A 60 -4.35 12.72 10.13
N ILE A 61 -3.60 11.67 10.50
CA ILE A 61 -3.19 10.62 9.57
C ILE A 61 -4.32 9.60 9.38
N ARG A 62 -4.76 9.48 8.13
CA ARG A 62 -5.81 8.53 7.69
C ARG A 62 -5.29 7.48 6.71
N TYR A 63 -4.19 7.77 6.01
CA TYR A 63 -3.68 6.90 4.95
C TYR A 63 -2.26 6.45 5.25
N LEU A 64 -1.97 5.19 4.94
CA LEU A 64 -0.65 4.60 5.10
C LEU A 64 -0.30 3.81 3.84
N VAL A 65 0.79 4.20 3.18
CA VAL A 65 1.43 3.39 2.15
C VAL A 65 2.61 2.67 2.79
N VAL A 66 2.67 1.35 2.65
CA VAL A 66 3.78 0.53 3.16
C VAL A 66 4.57 -0.06 2.00
N ASP A 67 5.85 0.30 1.92
CA ASP A 67 6.80 -0.15 0.90
C ASP A 67 7.52 -1.43 1.35
N PHE A 68 7.13 -2.54 0.72
CA PHE A 68 7.61 -3.90 0.94
C PHE A 68 8.85 -4.24 0.09
N SER A 69 9.31 -3.34 -0.79
CA SER A 69 10.39 -3.65 -1.74
C SER A 69 11.70 -4.06 -1.06
N THR A 70 11.97 -3.54 0.14
CA THR A 70 13.15 -3.81 0.97
C THR A 70 12.90 -4.70 2.19
N ILE A 71 11.72 -5.35 2.28
CA ILE A 71 11.48 -6.43 3.26
C ILE A 71 12.20 -7.70 2.80
N GLU A 72 12.93 -8.33 3.74
CA GLU A 72 13.58 -9.62 3.55
C GLU A 72 12.60 -10.77 3.80
N ASP A 73 11.90 -10.75 4.94
CA ASP A 73 10.84 -11.70 5.28
C ASP A 73 9.76 -11.07 6.18
N ILE A 74 8.55 -11.58 6.10
CA ILE A 74 7.41 -11.21 6.94
C ILE A 74 6.53 -12.44 7.11
N GLY A 75 6.29 -12.85 8.36
CA GLY A 75 5.46 -14.01 8.68
C GLY A 75 3.96 -13.70 8.73
N PRO A 76 3.11 -14.73 8.94
CA PRO A 76 1.66 -14.57 9.10
C PRO A 76 1.26 -13.55 10.18
N ALA A 77 1.98 -13.49 11.30
CA ALA A 77 1.73 -12.52 12.37
C ALA A 77 1.98 -11.07 11.92
N GLY A 78 2.99 -10.84 11.06
CA GLY A 78 3.25 -9.53 10.45
C GLY A 78 2.16 -9.12 9.45
N MET A 79 1.61 -10.07 8.69
CA MET A 79 0.42 -9.81 7.84
C MET A 79 -0.83 -9.53 8.68
N GLY A 80 -1.00 -10.22 9.82
CA GLY A 80 -2.04 -9.93 10.80
C GLY A 80 -1.94 -8.50 11.34
N LEU A 81 -0.73 -8.02 11.61
CA LEU A 81 -0.48 -6.63 11.97
C LEU A 81 -0.86 -5.66 10.84
N MET A 82 -0.54 -5.96 9.57
CA MET A 82 -1.00 -5.13 8.44
C MET A 82 -2.53 -5.04 8.39
N LEU A 83 -3.23 -6.16 8.63
CA LEU A 83 -4.71 -6.18 8.64
C LEU A 83 -5.28 -5.34 9.78
N ALA A 84 -4.71 -5.44 10.99
CA ALA A 84 -5.11 -4.63 12.15
C ALA A 84 -4.89 -3.13 11.91
N LEU A 85 -3.74 -2.75 11.31
CA LEU A 85 -3.45 -1.36 10.93
C LEU A 85 -4.43 -0.85 9.86
N ARG A 86 -4.77 -1.68 8.86
CA ARG A 86 -5.77 -1.34 7.86
C ARG A 86 -7.13 -1.07 8.50
N GLN A 87 -7.59 -1.93 9.41
CA GLN A 87 -8.85 -1.73 10.12
C GLN A 87 -8.85 -0.39 10.89
N LYS A 88 -7.79 -0.14 11.69
CA LYS A 88 -7.60 1.11 12.45
C LYS A 88 -7.61 2.38 11.58
N LEU A 89 -7.18 2.28 10.32
CA LEU A 89 -7.21 3.39 9.35
C LEU A 89 -8.58 3.50 8.65
N ARG A 90 -9.24 2.38 8.36
CA ARG A 90 -10.60 2.33 7.80
C ARG A 90 -11.63 2.92 8.77
N ASP A 91 -11.49 2.66 10.07
CA ASP A 91 -12.30 3.28 11.14
C ASP A 91 -12.16 4.83 11.16
N ARG A 92 -11.04 5.35 10.63
CA ARG A 92 -10.76 6.79 10.47
C ARG A 92 -11.09 7.33 9.07
N GLN A 93 -11.85 6.60 8.25
CA GLN A 93 -12.17 6.94 6.86
C GLN A 93 -10.92 7.11 5.97
N GLY A 94 -9.94 6.22 6.13
CA GLY A 94 -8.82 6.08 5.19
C GLY A 94 -8.52 4.62 4.89
N ASP A 95 -7.28 4.30 4.50
CA ASP A 95 -6.89 2.95 4.10
C ASP A 95 -5.38 2.70 4.24
N LEU A 96 -5.02 1.43 4.18
CA LEU A 96 -3.65 0.95 4.07
C LEU A 96 -3.41 0.37 2.67
N VAL A 97 -2.35 0.83 2.01
CA VAL A 97 -1.92 0.35 0.69
C VAL A 97 -0.57 -0.35 0.81
N LEU A 98 -0.49 -1.60 0.38
CA LEU A 98 0.76 -2.35 0.30
C LEU A 98 1.38 -2.14 -1.09
N CYS A 99 2.66 -1.74 -1.17
CA CYS A 99 3.33 -1.53 -2.45
C CYS A 99 4.70 -2.18 -2.52
N GLY A 100 5.14 -2.56 -3.74
CA GLY A 100 6.44 -3.20 -3.94
C GLY A 100 6.53 -4.62 -3.38
N MET A 101 5.39 -5.30 -3.22
CA MET A 101 5.36 -6.68 -2.73
C MET A 101 6.07 -7.62 -3.70
N ARG A 102 6.75 -8.62 -3.13
CA ARG A 102 7.42 -9.69 -3.89
C ARG A 102 6.46 -10.86 -4.07
N PRO A 103 6.54 -11.66 -5.16
CA PRO A 103 5.62 -12.77 -5.41
C PRO A 103 5.52 -13.85 -4.33
N ARG A 104 6.50 -13.95 -3.42
CA ARG A 104 6.42 -14.81 -2.22
C ARG A 104 5.40 -14.28 -1.20
N MET A 105 5.32 -12.97 -1.03
CA MET A 105 4.43 -12.31 -0.06
C MET A 105 2.98 -12.28 -0.59
N GLU A 106 2.78 -12.00 -1.87
CA GLU A 106 1.47 -12.15 -2.55
C GLU A 106 0.92 -13.59 -2.45
N ARG A 107 1.79 -14.61 -2.54
CA ARG A 107 1.37 -16.01 -2.31
C ARG A 107 1.03 -16.29 -0.85
N MET A 108 1.67 -15.62 0.10
CA MET A 108 1.36 -15.77 1.52
C MET A 108 -0.01 -15.17 1.85
N GLU A 109 -0.36 -13.99 1.31
CA GLU A 109 -1.72 -13.42 1.44
C GLU A 109 -2.79 -14.41 0.97
N ARG A 110 -2.58 -15.05 -0.19
CA ARG A 110 -3.47 -16.09 -0.72
C ARG A 110 -3.61 -17.29 0.21
N ILE A 111 -2.49 -17.80 0.74
CA ILE A 111 -2.49 -18.95 1.67
C ILE A 111 -3.22 -18.60 2.98
N LEU A 112 -3.13 -17.35 3.43
CA LEU A 112 -3.81 -16.86 4.64
C LEU A 112 -5.27 -16.46 4.41
N GLY A 113 -5.79 -16.57 3.18
CA GLY A 113 -7.16 -16.16 2.84
C GLY A 113 -7.36 -14.63 2.85
N LEU A 114 -6.29 -13.84 2.73
CA LEU A 114 -6.30 -12.38 2.78
C LEU A 114 -6.39 -11.72 1.39
N GLU A 115 -6.76 -12.47 0.34
CA GLU A 115 -6.98 -11.89 -0.99
C GLU A 115 -8.12 -10.85 -0.94
N GLY A 116 -7.90 -9.68 -1.55
CA GLY A 116 -8.85 -8.56 -1.50
C GLY A 116 -8.90 -7.79 -0.16
N TYR A 117 -8.22 -8.25 0.89
CA TYR A 117 -8.12 -7.52 2.16
C TYR A 117 -7.09 -6.38 2.15
N PHE A 118 -6.28 -6.25 1.10
CA PHE A 118 -5.34 -5.14 0.95
C PHE A 118 -5.48 -4.47 -0.42
N THR A 119 -5.45 -3.15 -0.41
CA THR A 119 -5.23 -2.36 -1.63
C THR A 119 -3.75 -2.49 -2.00
N THR A 120 -3.44 -2.93 -3.23
CA THR A 120 -2.05 -3.22 -3.62
C THR A 120 -1.57 -2.39 -4.83
N ALA A 121 -0.28 -2.04 -4.82
CA ALA A 121 0.35 -1.20 -5.85
C ALA A 121 1.76 -1.69 -6.21
N THR A 122 2.29 -1.29 -7.37
CA THR A 122 3.64 -1.68 -7.80
C THR A 122 4.72 -0.97 -6.99
N ASP A 123 4.44 0.26 -6.56
CA ASP A 123 5.38 1.15 -5.89
C ASP A 123 4.62 2.26 -5.13
N ALA A 124 5.35 3.07 -4.35
CA ALA A 124 4.74 4.13 -3.55
C ALA A 124 4.09 5.24 -4.40
N LYS A 125 4.57 5.48 -5.63
CA LYS A 125 4.02 6.53 -6.50
C LYS A 125 2.66 6.12 -7.05
N SER A 126 2.55 4.91 -7.57
CA SER A 126 1.30 4.30 -8.03
C SER A 126 0.29 4.13 -6.89
N ALA A 127 0.74 3.81 -5.67
CA ALA A 127 -0.12 3.80 -4.47
C ALA A 127 -0.75 5.18 -4.20
N LEU A 128 0.06 6.23 -4.12
CA LEU A 128 -0.43 7.60 -3.90
C LEU A 128 -1.34 8.09 -5.04
N THR A 129 -1.01 7.73 -6.28
CA THR A 129 -1.85 8.00 -7.46
C THR A 129 -3.21 7.29 -7.37
N GLY A 130 -3.25 6.01 -6.97
CA GLY A 130 -4.50 5.27 -6.75
C GLY A 130 -5.37 5.89 -5.67
N LEU A 131 -4.79 6.28 -4.54
CA LEU A 131 -5.50 6.97 -3.46
C LEU A 131 -6.14 8.29 -3.92
N LYS A 132 -5.49 9.05 -4.83
CA LYS A 132 -6.07 10.28 -5.41
C LYS A 132 -7.32 10.00 -6.23
N PHE A 133 -7.29 8.94 -7.06
CA PHE A 133 -8.45 8.59 -7.89
C PHE A 133 -9.62 8.03 -7.08
N ALA A 134 -9.34 7.25 -6.03
CA ALA A 134 -10.35 6.76 -5.10
C ALA A 134 -11.01 7.91 -4.32
N LEU A 135 -10.24 8.87 -3.79
CA LEU A 135 -10.81 10.04 -3.10
C LEU A 135 -11.64 10.95 -4.03
N ASN A 136 -11.22 11.09 -5.29
CA ASN A 136 -11.95 11.88 -6.28
C ASN A 136 -13.16 11.14 -6.87
N GLY A 137 -13.43 9.90 -6.47
CA GLY A 137 -14.56 9.10 -6.95
C GLY A 137 -14.47 8.70 -8.43
N ILE A 138 -13.28 8.73 -9.02
CA ILE A 138 -13.07 8.41 -10.44
C ILE A 138 -12.92 6.90 -10.64
N TYR A 139 -12.31 6.20 -9.67
CA TYR A 139 -12.05 4.75 -9.71
C TYR A 139 -12.38 4.10 -8.36
N PRO A 140 -12.78 2.82 -8.31
CA PRO A 140 -13.03 1.92 -9.45
C PRO A 140 -14.24 2.37 -10.27
N LEU A 141 -14.26 2.02 -11.57
CA LEU A 141 -15.33 2.38 -12.49
C LEU A 141 -15.85 1.16 -13.27
N SER A 142 -17.16 1.11 -13.48
CA SER A 142 -17.85 0.09 -14.27
C SER A 142 -18.41 0.74 -15.55
N VAL A 143 -17.98 0.26 -16.70
CA VAL A 143 -18.15 0.93 -18.01
C VAL A 143 -18.34 -0.08 -19.14
N GLN A 144 -18.80 0.39 -20.30
CA GLN A 144 -18.90 -0.44 -21.50
C GLN A 144 -17.57 -0.46 -22.26
N CYS A 145 -17.13 -1.65 -22.67
CA CYS A 145 -15.95 -1.82 -23.51
C CYS A 145 -16.16 -1.15 -24.89
N PRO A 146 -15.27 -0.25 -25.34
CA PRO A 146 -15.45 0.46 -26.61
C PRO A 146 -15.35 -0.41 -27.88
N ALA A 147 -14.97 -1.69 -27.77
CA ALA A 147 -14.97 -2.64 -28.90
C ALA A 147 -16.23 -3.53 -28.96
N CYS A 148 -16.75 -3.99 -27.83
CA CYS A 148 -17.83 -5.00 -27.80
C CYS A 148 -19.04 -4.64 -26.92
N ASN A 149 -19.05 -3.43 -26.35
CA ASN A 149 -20.08 -2.91 -25.46
C ASN A 149 -20.36 -3.73 -24.18
N SER A 150 -19.56 -4.75 -23.88
CA SER A 150 -19.68 -5.54 -22.65
C SER A 150 -19.25 -4.71 -21.44
N LEU A 151 -19.96 -4.87 -20.31
CA LEU A 151 -19.57 -4.23 -19.05
C LEU A 151 -18.23 -4.78 -18.58
N ILE A 152 -17.35 -3.88 -18.18
CA ILE A 152 -16.02 -4.15 -17.64
C ILE A 152 -15.76 -3.26 -16.43
N ASP A 153 -15.13 -3.83 -15.41
CA ASP A 153 -14.70 -3.10 -14.22
C ASP A 153 -13.21 -2.73 -14.36
N ILE A 154 -12.87 -1.50 -13.99
CA ILE A 154 -11.50 -0.99 -14.02
C ILE A 154 -11.16 -0.40 -12.66
N GLU A 155 -10.21 -1.03 -11.97
CA GLU A 155 -9.74 -0.64 -10.63
C GLU A 155 -8.88 0.63 -10.61
N LYS A 156 -8.16 0.91 -11.71
CA LYS A 156 -7.21 2.04 -11.80
C LYS A 156 -6.89 2.39 -13.26
N PRO A 157 -6.46 3.64 -13.56
CA PRO A 157 -5.96 4.00 -14.88
C PRO A 157 -4.81 3.12 -15.36
N GLY A 158 -4.72 2.94 -16.67
CA GLY A 158 -3.69 2.14 -17.32
C GLY A 158 -4.22 1.38 -18.53
N ARG A 159 -3.38 0.48 -19.05
CA ARG A 159 -3.78 -0.46 -20.10
C ARG A 159 -4.31 -1.75 -19.49
N GLY A 160 -5.42 -2.23 -20.03
CA GLY A 160 -6.05 -3.51 -19.69
C GLY A 160 -6.52 -4.26 -20.93
N ARG A 161 -7.23 -5.37 -20.73
CA ARG A 161 -7.96 -6.09 -21.78
C ARG A 161 -9.39 -6.33 -21.34
N CYS A 162 -10.32 -6.25 -22.28
CA CYS A 162 -11.70 -6.69 -22.05
C CYS A 162 -11.75 -8.22 -21.84
N GLN A 163 -12.42 -8.67 -20.79
CA GLN A 163 -12.61 -10.11 -20.51
C GLN A 163 -13.48 -10.83 -21.55
N THR A 164 -14.26 -10.09 -22.36
CA THR A 164 -15.23 -10.65 -23.32
C THR A 164 -14.70 -10.73 -24.75
N CYS A 165 -13.96 -9.71 -25.21
CA CYS A 165 -13.47 -9.64 -26.60
C CYS A 165 -11.94 -9.50 -26.72
N GLU A 166 -11.21 -9.59 -25.60
CA GLU A 166 -9.75 -9.44 -25.49
C GLU A 166 -9.15 -8.11 -25.96
N ALA A 167 -9.97 -7.18 -26.47
CA ALA A 167 -9.52 -5.88 -26.97
C ALA A 167 -8.70 -5.12 -25.91
N VAL A 168 -7.55 -4.59 -26.34
CA VAL A 168 -6.72 -3.73 -25.51
C VAL A 168 -7.44 -2.40 -25.32
N ILE A 169 -7.55 -1.98 -24.07
CA ILE A 169 -8.20 -0.75 -23.64
C ILE A 169 -7.21 0.10 -22.86
N THR A 170 -7.32 1.42 -22.97
CA THR A 170 -6.57 2.39 -22.17
C THR A 170 -7.56 3.21 -21.37
N ALA A 171 -7.46 3.14 -20.05
CA ALA A 171 -8.26 3.92 -19.11
C ALA A 171 -7.42 5.08 -18.56
N PHE A 172 -7.94 6.30 -18.63
CA PHE A 172 -7.22 7.54 -18.34
C PHE A 172 -7.50 8.07 -16.91
N PRO A 173 -6.62 8.92 -16.36
CA PRO A 173 -6.79 9.57 -15.05
C PRO A 173 -8.12 10.30 -14.80
N ASP A 174 -8.83 10.70 -15.86
CA ASP A 174 -10.11 11.41 -15.83
C ASP A 174 -11.34 10.47 -15.92
N GLY A 175 -11.10 9.15 -16.00
CA GLY A 175 -12.14 8.13 -16.17
C GLY A 175 -12.53 7.86 -17.62
N THR A 176 -11.95 8.55 -18.60
CA THR A 176 -12.18 8.26 -20.02
C THR A 176 -11.50 6.96 -20.44
N ILE A 177 -12.06 6.26 -21.43
CA ILE A 177 -11.55 4.97 -21.91
C ILE A 177 -11.57 4.94 -23.43
N THR A 178 -10.46 4.51 -24.01
CA THR A 178 -10.32 4.30 -25.45
C THR A 178 -9.85 2.88 -25.76
N LEU A 179 -9.97 2.48 -27.02
CA LEU A 179 -9.17 1.38 -27.55
C LEU A 179 -7.69 1.80 -27.52
N GLY A 180 -6.82 0.82 -27.22
CA GLY A 180 -5.40 1.04 -26.94
C GLY A 180 -4.46 0.46 -27.97
#